data_AF-A0AAW1FFA6-F1
#
_entry.id   AF-A0AAW1FFA6-F1
#
_cell.length_a   1.000
_cell.length_b   1.000
_cell.length_c   1.000
_cell.angle_alpha   90.00
_cell.angle_beta   90.00
_cell.angle_gamma   90.00
#
_symmetry.space_group_name_H-M   'P 1'
#
loop_
_entity.id
_entity.type
_entity.pdbx_description
1 polymer ?
#
loop_
_entity_poly.entity_id
_entity_poly.type
_entity_poly.pdbx_seq_one_letter_code
_entity_poly.pdbx_strand_id
1 'polypeptide(L)' 'MVNGESLSHLTRKHGIKISAGFPCSVEDIGLAVGEMVGHSSVKSAARMNSAVVIFLDQVEKVNRLIETGPR' A
#
# COMPACT_ATOMS: atom_id res chain seq x y z
N MET A 1 3.28 -16.28 13.34
CA MET A 1 2.97 -15.09 14.17
C MET A 1 3.33 -13.88 13.34
N VAL A 2 2.34 -13.15 12.83
CA VAL A 2 2.62 -11.87 12.15
C VAL A 2 3.14 -10.92 13.22
N ASN A 3 4.33 -10.34 13.02
CA ASN A 3 4.84 -9.31 13.91
C ASN A 3 3.87 -8.13 13.82
N GLY A 4 3.01 -7.99 14.83
CA GLY A 4 2.10 -6.87 14.99
C GLY A 4 2.90 -5.63 15.37
N GLU A 5 3.65 -5.08 14.41
CA GLU A 5 4.04 -3.67 14.50
C GLU A 5 2.75 -2.87 14.67
N SER A 6 2.66 -2.13 15.77
CA SER A 6 1.43 -1.45 16.14
C SER A 6 1.03 -0.48 15.03
N LEU A 7 -0.12 -0.72 14.40
CA LEU A 7 -0.73 0.18 13.42
C LEU A 7 -0.95 1.60 13.98
N SER A 8 -0.85 1.77 15.31
CA SER A 8 -0.93 3.06 16.00
C SER A 8 0.09 4.10 15.54
N HIS A 9 1.21 3.70 14.92
CA HIS A 9 2.21 4.63 14.39
C HIS A 9 1.93 5.06 12.93
N LEU A 10 0.97 4.41 12.27
CA LEU A 10 0.64 4.74 10.88
C LEU A 10 -0.16 6.04 10.82
N THR A 11 0.38 6.99 10.07
CA THR A 11 -0.27 8.26 9.75
C THR A 11 -0.67 8.30 8.28
N ARG A 12 -1.42 9.33 7.86
CA ARG A 12 -1.81 9.51 6.46
C ARG A 12 -0.63 9.47 5.48
N LYS A 13 0.58 9.88 5.90
CA LYS A 13 1.80 9.84 5.07
C LYS A 13 2.27 8.43 4.72
N HIS A 14 1.83 7.43 5.50
CA HIS A 14 2.13 6.02 5.26
C HIS A 14 1.15 5.38 4.27
N GLY A 15 0.05 6.07 3.96
CA GLY A 15 -1.00 5.60 3.08
C GLY A 15 -0.84 6.12 1.66
N ILE A 16 -1.00 5.23 0.68
CA ILE A 16 -1.14 5.58 -0.74
C ILE A 16 -2.53 5.18 -1.23
N LYS A 17 -3.13 6.03 -2.07
CA LYS A 17 -4.38 5.73 -2.76
C LYS A 17 -4.07 5.37 -4.21
N ILE A 18 -4.43 4.16 -4.61
CA ILE A 18 -4.22 3.62 -5.95
C ILE A 18 -5.59 3.49 -6.61
N SER A 19 -5.83 4.30 -7.64
CA SER A 19 -7.02 4.20 -8.49
C SER A 19 -6.64 3.53 -9.79
N ALA A 20 -7.13 2.33 -10.02
CA ALA A 20 -7.00 1.66 -11.30
C ALA A 20 -8.13 2.11 -12.24
N GLY A 21 -7.81 2.33 -13.52
CA GLY A 21 -8.81 2.58 -14.57
C GLY A 21 -9.60 1.33 -14.97
N PHE A 22 -9.34 0.20 -14.33
CA PHE A 22 -9.93 -1.10 -14.57
C PHE A 22 -10.23 -1.81 -13.24
N PRO A 23 -11.07 -2.85 -13.22
CA PRO A 23 -11.38 -3.58 -12.00
C PRO A 23 -10.14 -4.33 -11.50
N CYS A 24 -9.58 -3.92 -10.36
CA CYS A 24 -8.55 -4.66 -9.63
C CYS A 24 -9.02 -5.09 -8.25
N SER A 25 -8.59 -6.25 -7.79
CA SER A 25 -8.84 -6.69 -6.41
C SER A 25 -7.83 -6.04 -5.45
N VAL A 26 -8.15 -6.01 -4.16
CA VAL A 26 -7.21 -5.54 -3.13
C VAL A 26 -5.96 -6.42 -3.10
N GLU A 27 -6.11 -7.72 -3.32
CA GLU A 27 -5.00 -8.67 -3.42
C GLU A 27 -4.08 -8.38 -4.58
N ASP A 28 -4.60 -8.10 -5.78
CA ASP A 28 -3.78 -7.78 -6.97
C ASP A 28 -2.90 -6.54 -6.72
N ILE A 29 -3.50 -5.49 -6.15
CA ILE A 29 -2.77 -4.25 -5.84
C ILE A 29 -1.78 -4.48 -4.70
N GLY A 30 -2.17 -5.22 -3.66
CA GLY A 30 -1.31 -5.57 -2.53
C GLY A 30 -0.09 -6.40 -2.97
N LEU A 31 -0.29 -7.32 -3.91
CA LEU A 31 0.78 -8.12 -4.49
C LEU A 31 1.77 -7.26 -5.26
N ALA A 32 1.29 -6.45 -6.22
CA ALA A 32 2.15 -5.57 -7.02
C ALA A 32 2.93 -4.56 -6.16
N VAL A 33 2.30 -4.02 -5.12
CA VAL A 33 2.98 -3.12 -4.17
C VAL A 33 4.01 -3.88 -3.33
N GLY A 34 3.65 -5.07 -2.85
CA GLY A 34 4.56 -5.95 -2.12
C GLY A 34 5.79 -6.36 -2.93
N GLU A 35 5.67 -6.56 -4.24
CA GLU A 35 6.81 -6.82 -5.13
C GLU A 35 7.76 -5.62 -5.24
N MET A 36 7.23 -4.39 -5.21
CA MET A 36 8.05 -3.16 -5.31
C MET A 36 8.77 -2.79 -4.01
N VAL A 37 8.11 -2.97 -2.86
CA VAL A 37 8.61 -2.49 -1.55
C VAL A 37 8.86 -3.58 -0.51
N GLY A 38 8.64 -4.84 -0.87
CA GLY A 38 8.66 -6.00 0.02
C GLY A 38 7.32 -6.25 0.72
N HIS A 39 6.86 -7.50 0.73
CA HIS A 39 5.55 -7.87 1.30
C HIS A 39 5.42 -7.52 2.80
N SER A 40 6.49 -7.68 3.58
CA SER A 40 6.49 -7.34 5.02
C SER A 40 6.31 -5.84 5.30
N SER A 41 6.54 -4.99 4.29
CA SER A 41 6.35 -3.54 4.37
C SER A 41 4.88 -3.16 4.29
N VAL A 42 4.02 -3.98 3.66
CA VAL A 42 2.58 -3.75 3.57
C VAL A 42 1.93 -4.06 4.91
N LYS A 43 1.42 -3.03 5.59
CA LYS A 43 0.79 -3.16 6.92
C LYS A 43 -0.72 -3.41 6.82
N SER A 44 -1.37 -2.75 5.86
CA SER A 44 -2.80 -2.94 5.61
C SER A 44 -3.16 -2.50 4.19
N ALA A 45 -4.22 -3.09 3.66
CA ALA A 45 -4.80 -2.73 2.37
C ALA A 45 -6.32 -2.80 2.48
N ALA A 46 -7.01 -1.80 1.94
CA ALA A 46 -8.47 -1.74 1.98
C ALA A 46 -9.04 -1.10 0.72
N ARG A 47 -10.21 -1.58 0.28
CA ARG A 47 -10.94 -0.96 -0.82
C ARG A 47 -11.73 0.24 -0.33
N MET A 48 -11.57 1.38 -1.02
CA MET A 48 -12.37 2.59 -0.85
C MET A 48 -12.99 2.96 -2.21
N ASN A 49 -14.25 2.57 -2.42
CA ASN A 49 -14.98 2.75 -3.68
C ASN A 49 -14.22 2.13 -4.88
N SER A 50 -13.81 2.97 -5.84
CA SER A 50 -13.04 2.58 -7.03
C SER A 50 -11.52 2.62 -6.83
N ALA A 51 -11.04 2.81 -5.59
CA ALA A 51 -9.62 2.86 -5.28
C ALA A 51 -9.26 1.85 -4.18
N VAL A 52 -7.98 1.48 -4.13
CA VAL A 52 -7.39 0.71 -3.04
C VAL A 52 -6.46 1.62 -2.27
N VAL A 53 -6.59 1.65 -0.95
CA VAL A 53 -5.67 2.35 -0.05
C VAL A 53 -4.77 1.33 0.61
N ILE A 54 -3.46 1.56 0.55
CA ILE A 54 -2.44 0.70 1.16
C ILE A 54 -1.61 1.53 2.13
N PHE A 55 -1.39 0.98 3.33
CA PHE A 55 -0.46 1.54 4.30
C PHE A 55 0.82 0.71 4.35
N LEU A 56 1.96 1.41 4.36
CA LEU A 56 3.29 0.84 4.47
C LEU A 56 3.93 1.16 5.82
N ASP A 57 4.96 0.40 6.20
CA ASP A 57 5.77 0.62 7.41
C ASP A 57 6.56 1.94 7.37
N GLN A 58 7.00 2.40 6.18
CA GLN A 58 7.85 3.58 6.03
C GLN A 58 7.32 4.55 4.98
N VAL A 59 7.32 5.85 5.32
CA VAL A 59 6.96 6.94 4.40
C VAL A 59 7.87 6.99 3.16
N GLU A 60 9.14 6.63 3.30
CA GLU A 60 10.10 6.64 2.19
C GLU A 60 9.73 5.63 1.09
N LYS A 61 9.19 4.47 1.47
CA LYS A 61 8.66 3.47 0.54
C LYS A 61 7.41 3.96 -0.18
N VAL A 62 6.56 4.73 0.51
CA VAL A 62 5.40 5.40 -0.10
C VAL A 62 5.85 6.40 -1.17
N ASN A 63 6.83 7.25 -0.85
CA ASN A 63 7.38 8.22 -1.80
C ASN A 63 7.97 7.52 -3.03
N ARG A 64 8.75 6.44 -2.82
CA ARG A 64 9.29 5.63 -3.91
C ARG A 64 8.19 5.07 -4.82
N LEU A 65 7.08 4.58 -4.24
CA LEU A 65 5.92 4.11 -5.02
C LEU A 65 5.25 5.21 -5.84
N ILE A 66 5.20 6.44 -5.32
CA ILE A 66 4.67 7.60 -6.06
C ILE A 66 5.58 7.96 -7.23
N GLU A 67 6.90 7.88 -7.04
CA GLU A 67 7.89 8.21 -8.08
C GLU A 67 8.02 7.14 -9.16
N THR A 68 7.90 5.86 -8.77
CA THR A 68 8.12 4.70 -9.65
C THR A 68 6.83 4.06 -10.17
N GLY A 69 5.68 4.44 -9.64
CA GLY A 69 4.39 3.89 -10.03
C GLY A 69 4.07 4.16 -11.50
N PRO A 70 3.32 3.26 -12.16
CA PRO A 70 2.87 3.47 -13.52
C PRO A 70 1.93 4.68 -13.57
N ARG A 71 2.21 5.61 -14.49
CA ARG A 71 1.36 6.78 -14.80
C ARG A 71 0.03 6.37 -15.43
#